data_AF-A0A4V1N0U6-F1
#
_entry.id   AF-A0A4V1N0U6-F1
#
_cell.length_a   1.000
_cell.length_b   1.000
_cell.length_c   1.000
_cell.angle_alpha   90.00
_cell.angle_beta   90.00
_cell.angle_gamma   90.00
#
_symmetry.space_group_name_H-M   'P 1'
#
loop_
_entity.id
_entity.type
_entity.pdbx_description
1 polymer ?
#
loop_
_entity_poly.entity_id
_entity_poly.type
_entity_poly.pdbx_seq_one_letter_code
_entity_poly.pdbx_strand_id
1 'polypeptide(L)'
;MIGPSLQMLYSELDALSGAVEEGRHEDALQLMSDYDRDLRTFMDSQDKGGTALDPLRGLLTQQNTILERMRQCRDEAAARLRQLRQSTAAARAYGTTA
;
A
#
# COMPACT_ATOMS: atom_id res chain seq x y z
N MET A 1 29.17 -5.36 -1.49
CA MET A 1 27.74 -5.15 -1.17
C MET A 1 26.96 -6.25 -1.84
N ILE A 2 26.28 -7.09 -1.07
CA ILE A 2 25.30 -8.03 -1.60
C ILE A 2 24.03 -7.20 -1.85
N GLY A 3 23.55 -7.14 -3.09
CA GLY A 3 22.32 -6.41 -3.40
C GLY A 3 21.08 -7.07 -2.77
N PRO A 4 19.94 -6.37 -2.71
CA PRO A 4 18.68 -6.94 -2.22
C PRO A 4 18.33 -8.19 -3.03
N SER A 5 17.69 -9.16 -2.37
CA SER A 5 17.31 -10.43 -3.00
C SER A 5 15.83 -10.44 -3.35
N LEU A 6 15.45 -11.29 -4.31
CA LEU A 6 14.03 -11.48 -4.65
C LEU A 6 13.17 -11.84 -3.44
N GLN A 7 13.68 -12.70 -2.54
CA GLN A 7 12.95 -13.12 -1.33
C GLN A 7 12.72 -11.95 -0.36
N MET A 8 13.66 -11.01 -0.30
CA MET A 8 13.55 -9.81 0.52
C MET A 8 12.41 -8.91 0.00
N LEU A 9 12.34 -8.70 -1.32
CA LEU A 9 11.26 -7.93 -1.96
C LEU A 9 9.87 -8.55 -1.69
N TYR A 10 9.76 -9.88 -1.74
CA TYR A 10 8.51 -10.57 -1.37
C TYR A 10 8.13 -10.36 0.11
N SER A 11 9.12 -10.40 1.01
CA SER A 11 8.90 -10.14 2.44
C SER A 11 8.46 -8.70 2.72
N GLU A 12 9.00 -7.74 1.97
CA GLU A 12 8.62 -6.33 2.08
C GLU A 12 7.20 -6.07 1.59
N LEU A 13 6.78 -6.72 0.50
CA LEU A 13 5.38 -6.66 0.05
C LEU A 13 4.42 -7.29 1.07
N ASP A 14 4.80 -8.38 1.73
CA ASP A 14 4.00 -8.99 2.77
C ASP A 14 3.86 -8.07 4.00
N ALA A 15 4.97 -7.46 4.44
CA ALA A 15 4.97 -6.47 5.50
C ALA A 15 4.12 -5.23 5.15
N LEU A 16 4.21 -4.75 3.90
CA LEU A 16 3.40 -3.65 3.41
C LEU A 16 1.90 -4.01 3.43
N SER A 17 1.55 -5.22 2.98
CA SER A 17 0.17 -5.71 3.02
C SER A 17 -0.37 -5.71 4.45
N GLY A 18 0.39 -6.26 5.41
CA GLY A 18 0.01 -6.27 6.81
C GLY A 18 -0.18 -4.85 7.39
N ALA A 19 0.73 -3.92 7.07
CA ALA A 19 0.61 -2.52 7.53
C ALA A 19 -0.64 -1.81 6.96
N VAL A 20 -1.00 -2.11 5.70
CA VAL A 20 -2.22 -1.60 5.07
C VAL A 20 -3.48 -2.17 5.74
N GLU A 21 -3.51 -3.48 6.01
CA GLU A 21 -4.64 -4.15 6.65
C GLU A 21 -4.86 -3.70 8.10
N GLU A 22 -3.78 -3.46 8.84
CA GLU A 22 -3.83 -2.96 10.22
C GLU A 22 -4.07 -1.46 10.32
N GLY A 23 -4.14 -0.73 9.18
CA GLY A 23 -4.33 0.72 9.15
C GLY A 23 -3.12 1.52 9.63
N ARG A 24 -1.94 0.91 9.68
CA ARG A 24 -0.67 1.58 10.05
C ARG A 24 -0.13 2.38 8.86
N HIS A 25 -0.81 3.47 8.54
CA HIS A 25 -0.58 4.24 7.31
C HIS A 25 0.82 4.88 7.22
N GLU A 26 1.40 5.32 8.35
CA GLU A 26 2.78 5.84 8.37
C GLU A 26 3.80 4.74 8.08
N ASP A 27 3.64 3.57 8.69
CA ASP A 27 4.49 2.41 8.45
C ASP A 27 4.37 1.91 7.00
N ALA A 28 3.14 1.88 6.46
CA ALA A 28 2.91 1.49 5.07
C ALA A 28 3.60 2.44 4.08
N LEU A 29 3.64 3.75 4.38
CA LEU A 29 4.36 4.73 3.54
C LEU A 29 5.87 4.46 3.55
N GLN A 30 6.44 4.22 4.73
CA GLN A 30 7.86 3.92 4.88
C GLN A 30 8.23 2.63 4.16
N LEU A 31 7.47 1.55 4.38
CA LEU A 31 7.66 0.24 3.74
C LEU A 31 7.57 0.32 2.21
N MET A 32 6.64 1.13 1.69
CA MET A 32 6.53 1.35 0.24
C MET A 32 7.76 2.08 -0.33
N SER A 33 8.31 3.05 0.39
CA SER A 33 9.52 3.77 -0.03
C SER A 33 10.78 2.90 0.05
N ASP A 34 10.87 2.02 1.04
CA ASP A 34 11.97 1.08 1.19
C ASP A 34 11.92 0.02 0.07
N TYR A 35 10.74 -0.55 -0.18
CA TYR A 35 10.52 -1.49 -1.28
C TYR A 35 10.85 -0.91 -2.66
N ASP A 36 10.46 0.34 -2.98
CA ASP A 36 10.78 0.95 -4.28
C ASP A 36 12.31 1.11 -4.47
N ARG A 37 13.02 1.49 -3.41
CA ARG A 37 14.48 1.63 -3.44
C ARG A 37 15.16 0.29 -3.66
N ASP A 38 14.71 -0.73 -2.95
CA ASP A 38 15.32 -2.05 -2.99
C ASP A 38 14.97 -2.80 -4.29
N LEU A 39 13.76 -2.57 -4.84
CA LEU A 39 13.38 -3.05 -6.17
C LEU A 39 14.27 -2.46 -7.26
N ARG A 40 14.52 -1.14 -7.24
CA ARG A 40 15.42 -0.49 -8.22
C ARG A 40 16.83 -1.04 -8.11
N THR A 41 17.34 -1.18 -6.88
CA THR A 41 18.68 -1.74 -6.64
C THR A 41 18.77 -3.19 -7.12
N PHE A 42 17.70 -3.99 -6.92
CA PHE A 42 17.61 -5.34 -7.44
C PHE A 42 17.64 -5.35 -8.98
N MET A 43 16.82 -4.53 -9.64
CA MET A 43 16.78 -4.43 -11.10
C MET A 43 18.14 -4.01 -11.69
N ASP A 44 18.82 -3.02 -11.10
CA ASP A 44 20.15 -2.58 -11.53
C ASP A 44 21.22 -3.67 -11.40
N SER A 45 21.09 -4.54 -10.38
CA SER A 45 22.00 -5.68 -10.19
C SER A 45 21.75 -6.81 -11.21
N GLN A 46 20.51 -6.91 -11.66
CA GLN A 46 19.97 -7.97 -12.50
C GLN A 46 20.24 -7.76 -14.00
N ASP A 47 20.30 -6.50 -14.45
CA ASP A 47 20.69 -6.12 -15.83
C ASP A 47 22.11 -6.62 -16.21
N LYS A 48 22.93 -7.00 -15.23
CA LYS A 48 24.28 -7.54 -15.43
C LYS A 48 24.34 -9.07 -15.54
N GLY A 49 23.25 -9.77 -15.21
CA GLY A 49 23.23 -11.24 -15.04
C GLY A 49 22.12 -11.98 -15.79
N GLY A 50 21.13 -11.27 -16.36
CA GLY A 50 20.01 -11.87 -17.08
C GLY A 50 18.99 -12.50 -16.14
N THR A 51 17.96 -11.75 -15.76
CA THR A 51 16.90 -12.22 -14.86
C THR A 51 15.89 -13.08 -15.59
N ALA A 52 15.41 -14.14 -14.93
CA ALA A 52 14.19 -14.80 -15.35
C ALA A 52 13.00 -13.84 -15.20
N LEU A 53 12.21 -13.65 -16.26
CA LEU A 53 11.08 -12.70 -16.28
C LEU A 53 9.90 -13.14 -15.38
N ASP A 54 9.79 -14.43 -15.08
CA ASP A 54 8.65 -14.99 -14.34
C ASP A 54 8.60 -14.58 -12.85
N PRO A 55 9.71 -14.60 -12.10
CA PRO A 55 9.72 -14.08 -10.73
C PRO A 55 9.29 -12.61 -10.58
N LEU A 56 9.61 -11.76 -11.56
CA LEU A 56 9.19 -10.35 -11.58
C LEU A 56 7.68 -10.21 -11.82
N ARG A 57 7.07 -11.10 -12.60
CA ARG A 57 5.60 -11.13 -12.79
C ARG A 57 4.87 -11.44 -11.48
N GLY A 58 5.43 -12.31 -10.64
CA GLY A 58 4.88 -12.60 -9.31
C GLY A 58 4.87 -11.37 -8.41
N LEU A 59 5.99 -10.64 -8.35
CA LEU A 59 6.11 -9.36 -7.64
C LEU A 59 5.11 -8.31 -8.13
N LEU A 60 4.98 -8.15 -9.45
CA LEU A 60 4.03 -7.21 -10.05
C LEU A 60 2.58 -7.57 -9.70
N THR A 61 2.25 -8.86 -9.70
CA THR A 61 0.90 -9.32 -9.33
C THR A 61 0.58 -8.96 -7.89
N GLN A 62 1.50 -9.23 -6.97
CA GLN A 62 1.31 -8.92 -5.55
C GLN A 62 1.26 -7.41 -5.28
N GLN A 63 2.10 -6.61 -5.93
CA GLN A 63 2.04 -5.15 -5.87
C GLN A 63 0.67 -4.62 -6.31
N ASN A 64 0.14 -5.10 -7.43
CA ASN A 64 -1.17 -4.68 -7.93
C ASN A 64 -2.30 -5.04 -6.95
N THR A 65 -2.23 -6.22 -6.31
CA THR A 65 -3.18 -6.60 -5.26
C THR A 65 -3.17 -5.62 -4.09
N ILE A 66 -1.98 -5.23 -3.61
CA ILE A 66 -1.84 -4.29 -2.50
C ILE A 66 -2.39 -2.90 -2.88
N LEU A 67 -2.10 -2.41 -4.09
CA LEU A 67 -2.62 -1.12 -4.58
C LEU A 67 -4.16 -1.10 -4.61
N GLU A 68 -4.78 -2.20 -5.03
CA GLU A 68 -6.24 -2.32 -5.03
C GLU A 68 -6.80 -2.33 -3.59
N ARG A 69 -6.12 -2.98 -2.64
CA ARG A 69 -6.50 -2.94 -1.22
C ARG A 69 -6.40 -1.54 -0.61
N MET A 70 -5.31 -0.82 -0.88
CA MET A 70 -5.16 0.57 -0.44
C MET A 70 -6.26 1.47 -1.00
N ARG A 71 -6.64 1.26 -2.27
CA ARG A 71 -7.76 1.96 -2.89
C ARG A 71 -9.09 1.68 -2.18
N GLN A 72 -9.38 0.42 -1.89
CA GLN A 72 -10.59 0.02 -1.16
C GLN A 72 -10.64 0.68 0.23
N CYS A 73 -9.54 0.61 1.00
CA CYS A 73 -9.43 1.26 2.30
C CYS A 73 -9.71 2.77 2.23
N ARG A 74 -9.16 3.46 1.23
CA ARG A 74 -9.40 4.89 1.02
C ARG A 74 -10.87 5.18 0.72
N ASP A 75 -11.49 4.37 -0.14
CA ASP A 75 -12.87 4.59 -0.56
C ASP A 75 -13.85 4.32 0.61
N GLU A 76 -13.55 3.34 1.47
CA GLU A 76 -14.27 3.08 2.73
C GLU A 76 -14.12 4.25 3.72
N ALA A 77 -12.90 4.76 3.93
CA ALA A 77 -12.67 5.92 4.79
C ALA A 77 -13.43 7.15 4.29
N ALA A 78 -13.45 7.39 2.96
CA ALA A 78 -14.21 8.46 2.35
C ALA A 78 -15.73 8.30 2.52
N ALA A 79 -16.25 7.08 2.49
CA ALA A 79 -17.65 6.80 2.78
C ALA A 79 -18.01 7.12 4.24
N ARG A 80 -17.17 6.69 5.20
CA ARG A 80 -17.36 6.98 6.63
C ARG A 80 -17.32 8.48 6.93
N LEU A 81 -16.37 9.21 6.34
CA LEU A 81 -16.29 10.67 6.49
C LEU A 81 -17.53 11.39 5.94
N ARG A 82 -18.07 10.93 4.80
CA ARG A 82 -19.32 11.46 4.25
C ARG A 82 -20.49 11.22 5.20
N GLN A 83 -20.60 10.03 5.77
CA GLN A 83 -21.64 9.70 6.74
C GLN A 83 -21.55 10.57 8.02
N LEU A 84 -20.34 10.78 8.56
CA LEU A 84 -20.12 11.66 9.71
C LEU A 84 -20.48 13.12 9.41
N ARG A 85 -20.15 13.62 8.23
CA ARG A 85 -20.52 14.99 7.81
C ARG A 85 -22.04 15.14 7.70
N GLN A 86 -22.72 14.14 7.15
CA GLN A 86 -24.19 14.14 7.04
C GLN A 86 -24.86 14.06 8.41
N SER A 87 -24.37 13.23 9.33
CA SER A 87 -24.92 13.16 10.69
C SER A 87 -24.71 14.47 11.45
N THR A 88 -23.55 15.11 11.29
CA THR A 88 -23.25 16.42 11.90
C THR A 88 -24.14 17.52 11.33
N ALA A 89 -24.40 17.50 10.02
CA ALA A 89 -25.32 18.44 9.37
C ALA A 89 -26.76 18.27 9.86
N ALA A 90 -27.24 17.03 9.99
CA ALA A 90 -28.57 16.73 10.53
C ALA A 90 -28.71 17.16 12.00
N ALA A 91 -27.71 16.87 12.84
CA ALA A 91 -27.69 17.27 14.25
C ALA A 91 -27.75 18.80 14.41
N ARG A 92 -27.03 19.55 13.56
CA ARG A 92 -27.11 21.02 13.53
C ARG A 92 -28.46 21.53 13.07
N ALA A 93 -29.06 20.92 12.05
CA ALA A 93 -30.37 21.31 11.55
C ALA A 93 -31.46 21.19 12.62
N TYR A 94 -31.48 20.09 13.37
CA TYR A 94 -32.44 19.90 14.46
C TYR A 94 -32.19 20.81 15.67
N GLY A 95 -30.92 21.12 15.98
CA GLY A 95 -30.56 22.02 17.08
C GLY A 95 -30.86 23.50 16.81
N THR A 96 -31.02 23.92 15.55
CA THR A 96 -31.38 25.29 15.16
C THR A 96 -32.90 25.51 15.07
N THR A 97 -33.70 24.45 15.08
CA THR A 97 -35.18 24.52 15.03
C THR A 97 -35.87 24.42 16.40
N ALA A 98 -35.12 24.49 17.50
CA ALA A 98 -35.64 24.53 18.89
C ALA A 98 -35.41 25.91 19.51
#